data_AF-A0A1W9R6A8-F1
#
_entry.id   AF-A0A1W9R6A8-F1
#
_cell.length_a   1.000
_cell.length_b   1.000
_cell.length_c   1.000
_cell.angle_alpha   90.00
_cell.angle_beta   90.00
_cell.angle_gamma   90.00
#
_symmetry.space_group_name_H-M   'P 1'
#
loop_
_entity.id
_entity.type
_entity.pdbx_description
1 polymer ?
#
loop_
_entity_poly.entity_id
_entity_poly.type
_entity_poly.pdbx_seq_one_letter_code
_entity_poly.pdbx_strand_id
1 'polypeptide(L)'
;MTVSEYNSCVDLFSDGVYRFILKNIRDDDSAQDIVQESFVRLWVKRSSVGFAKAKTYIFTTAYHAMIDVIRKNKRNTEYSEQYENVLTVGNQFSDLTEILDEALEKLIDGN
;
A
#
# COMPACT_ATOMS: atom_id res chain seq x y z
N MET A 1 9.58 12.21 -14.35
CA MET A 1 10.35 12.26 -13.10
C MET A 1 11.78 11.81 -13.36
N THR A 2 12.74 12.60 -12.90
CA THR A 2 14.19 12.37 -12.93
C THR A 2 14.63 11.40 -11.83
N VAL A 3 15.91 11.00 -11.84
CA VAL A 3 16.49 10.17 -10.77
C VAL A 3 16.51 10.92 -9.43
N SER A 4 16.82 12.22 -9.43
CA SER A 4 16.83 13.01 -8.19
C SER A 4 15.44 13.15 -7.58
N GLU A 5 14.43 13.45 -8.39
CA GLU A 5 13.03 13.51 -7.93
C GLU A 5 12.54 12.15 -7.40
N TYR A 6 12.95 11.04 -8.03
CA TYR A 6 12.65 9.70 -7.54
C TYR A 6 13.27 9.46 -6.15
N ASN A 7 14.56 9.79 -5.97
CA ASN A 7 15.24 9.66 -4.68
C ASN A 7 14.53 10.49 -3.60
N SER A 8 14.16 11.74 -3.90
CA SER A 8 13.36 12.56 -2.99
C SER A 8 12.01 11.92 -2.64
N CYS A 9 11.37 11.18 -3.56
CA CYS A 9 10.15 10.43 -3.24
C CYS A 9 10.42 9.27 -2.27
N VAL A 10 11.56 8.58 -2.40
CA VAL A 10 11.97 7.52 -1.47
C VAL A 10 12.19 8.12 -0.08
N ASP A 11 12.99 9.18 0.02
CA ASP A 11 13.32 9.83 1.30
C ASP A 11 12.07 10.40 2.01
N LEU A 12 11.16 11.03 1.26
CA LEU A 12 9.96 11.69 1.81
C LEU A 12 8.84 10.72 2.21
N PHE A 13 8.67 9.59 1.50
CA PHE A 13 7.45 8.78 1.62
C PHE A 13 7.67 7.38 2.19
N SER A 14 8.88 6.82 2.21
CA SER A 14 9.10 5.42 2.60
C SER A 14 8.64 5.10 4.03
N ASP A 15 9.01 5.93 5.02
CA ASP A 15 8.61 5.71 6.42
C ASP A 15 7.09 5.85 6.63
N GLY A 16 6.47 6.86 6.01
CA GLY A 16 5.01 7.06 6.08
C GLY A 16 4.22 5.89 5.47
N VAL A 17 4.68 5.38 4.33
CA VAL A 17 4.08 4.22 3.65
C VAL A 17 4.30 2.95 4.47
N TYR A 18 5.51 2.69 4.95
CA TYR A 18 5.83 1.55 5.82
C TYR A 18 4.97 1.52 7.08
N ARG A 19 4.89 2.63 7.84
CA ARG A 19 4.06 2.73 9.04
C ARG A 19 2.56 2.53 8.75
N PHE A 20 2.07 3.04 7.62
CA PHE A 20 0.70 2.81 7.18
C PHE A 20 0.43 1.32 6.94
N ILE A 21 1.31 0.63 6.21
CA ILE A 21 1.15 -0.80 5.92
C ILE A 21 1.28 -1.64 7.20
N LEU A 22 2.34 -1.43 7.98
CA LEU A 22 2.64 -2.18 9.20
C LEU A 22 1.49 -2.11 10.21
N LYS A 23 0.86 -0.94 10.38
CA LYS A 23 -0.30 -0.76 11.27
C LYS A 23 -1.49 -1.64 10.86
N ASN A 24 -1.66 -1.91 9.57
CA ASN A 24 -2.79 -2.67 9.02
C ASN A 24 -2.51 -4.18 8.95
N ILE A 25 -1.31 -4.60 8.56
CA ILE A 25 -1.00 -6.04 8.35
C ILE A 25 -0.23 -6.69 9.51
N ARG A 26 0.45 -5.90 10.35
CA ARG A 26 1.25 -6.34 11.51
C ARG A 26 2.32 -7.40 11.18
N ASP A 27 2.88 -7.30 9.99
CA ASP A 27 3.91 -8.18 9.44
C ASP A 27 4.99 -7.30 8.82
N ASP A 28 6.17 -7.28 9.44
CA ASP A 28 7.26 -6.36 9.09
C ASP A 28 7.89 -6.67 7.74
N ASP A 29 8.11 -7.94 7.44
CA ASP A 29 8.70 -8.38 6.17
C ASP A 29 7.77 -8.03 5.00
N SER A 30 6.47 -8.37 5.11
CA SER A 30 5.47 -8.00 4.10
C SER A 30 5.33 -6.49 3.96
N ALA A 31 5.46 -5.72 5.05
CA ALA A 31 5.38 -4.26 4.99
C ALA A 31 6.58 -3.67 4.23
N GLN A 32 7.79 -4.18 4.45
CA GLN A 32 8.99 -3.79 3.71
C GLN A 32 8.88 -4.18 2.22
N ASP A 33 8.38 -5.38 1.91
CA ASP A 33 8.18 -5.85 0.53
C ASP A 33 7.16 -4.97 -0.23
N ILE A 34 6.05 -4.61 0.40
CA ILE A 34 5.03 -3.74 -0.22
C ILE A 34 5.61 -2.33 -0.49
N VAL A 35 6.41 -1.78 0.43
CA VAL A 35 7.11 -0.49 0.22
C VAL A 35 8.02 -0.60 -0.99
N GLN A 36 8.91 -1.60 -1.02
CA GLN A 36 9.87 -1.83 -2.11
C GLN A 36 9.15 -1.97 -3.47
N GLU A 37 8.15 -2.84 -3.56
CA GLU A 37 7.36 -3.06 -4.78
C GLU A 37 6.66 -1.78 -5.26
N SER A 38 6.19 -0.94 -4.33
CA SER A 38 5.55 0.35 -4.67
C SER A 38 6.54 1.33 -5.30
N PHE A 39 7.76 1.41 -4.77
CA PHE A 39 8.83 2.23 -5.33
C PHE A 39 9.40 1.65 -6.64
N VAL A 40 9.53 0.33 -6.76
CA VAL A 40 9.90 -0.34 -8.03
C VAL A 40 8.87 -0.02 -9.12
N ARG A 41 7.57 -0.10 -8.82
CA ARG A 41 6.49 0.29 -9.75
C ARG A 41 6.53 1.77 -10.12
N LEU A 42 6.85 2.65 -9.19
CA LEU A 42 7.07 4.07 -9.48
C LEU A 42 8.30 4.27 -10.38
N TRP A 43 9.40 3.58 -10.11
CA TRP A 43 10.63 3.65 -10.92
C TRP A 43 10.36 3.23 -12.37
N VAL A 44 9.67 2.11 -12.59
CA VAL A 44 9.27 1.65 -13.94
C VAL A 44 8.44 2.70 -14.66
N LYS A 45 7.52 3.40 -13.96
CA LYS A 45 6.67 4.45 -14.55
C LYS A 45 7.21 5.88 -14.40
N ARG A 46 8.47 6.08 -13.96
CA ARG A 46 9.02 7.43 -13.67
C ARG A 46 8.98 8.38 -14.86
N SER A 47 8.96 7.88 -16.09
CA SER A 47 8.83 8.71 -17.30
C SER A 47 7.43 9.28 -17.51
N SER A 48 6.38 8.63 -17.00
CA SER A 48 4.98 9.04 -17.15
C SER A 48 4.34 9.59 -15.87
N VAL A 49 4.81 9.16 -14.69
CA VAL A 49 4.45 9.75 -13.40
C VAL A 49 5.32 10.99 -13.15
N GLY A 50 4.70 12.17 -13.08
CA GLY A 50 5.36 13.40 -12.64
C GLY A 50 5.51 13.44 -11.11
N PHE A 51 6.53 14.14 -10.61
CA PHE A 51 6.86 14.22 -9.19
C PHE A 51 5.66 14.62 -8.31
N ALA A 52 4.87 15.62 -8.74
CA ALA A 52 3.67 16.06 -8.03
C ALA A 52 2.59 14.97 -7.84
N LYS A 53 2.60 13.89 -8.63
CA LYS A 53 1.68 12.74 -8.51
C LYS A 53 2.32 11.53 -7.83
N ALA A 54 3.61 11.59 -7.48
CA ALA A 54 4.34 10.45 -6.95
C ALA A 54 3.79 9.99 -5.58
N LYS A 55 3.47 10.92 -4.67
CA LYS A 55 2.86 10.59 -3.36
C LYS A 55 1.58 9.75 -3.53
N THR A 56 0.58 10.27 -4.24
CA THR A 56 -0.67 9.54 -4.53
C THR A 56 -0.39 8.21 -5.21
N TYR A 57 0.47 8.18 -6.23
CA TYR A 57 0.81 6.94 -6.95
C TYR A 57 1.40 5.86 -6.02
N ILE A 58 2.33 6.22 -5.13
CA ILE A 58 2.94 5.29 -4.18
C ILE A 58 1.89 4.77 -3.20
N PHE A 59 1.13 5.66 -2.54
CA PHE A 59 0.15 5.25 -1.53
C PHE A 59 -0.97 4.39 -2.13
N THR A 60 -1.51 4.73 -3.30
CA THR A 60 -2.49 3.89 -4.01
C THR A 60 -1.89 2.54 -4.42
N THR A 61 -0.61 2.49 -4.84
CA THR A 61 0.06 1.24 -5.21
C THR A 61 0.29 0.34 -3.99
N ALA A 62 0.81 0.92 -2.90
CA ALA A 62 1.05 0.26 -1.63
C ALA A 62 -0.25 -0.27 -1.02
N TYR A 63 -1.33 0.53 -1.07
CA TYR A 63 -2.66 0.14 -0.63
C TYR A 63 -3.17 -1.10 -1.38
N HIS A 64 -3.11 -1.13 -2.71
CA HIS A 64 -3.55 -2.32 -3.47
C HIS A 64 -2.73 -3.57 -3.13
N ALA A 65 -1.41 -3.45 -3.05
CA ALA A 65 -0.53 -4.57 -2.69
C ALA A 65 -0.76 -5.04 -1.24
N MET A 66 -0.99 -4.13 -0.31
CA MET A 66 -1.40 -4.42 1.07
C MET A 66 -2.73 -5.17 1.13
N ILE A 67 -3.73 -4.73 0.37
CA ILE A 67 -5.01 -5.42 0.28
C ILE A 67 -4.86 -6.81 -0.34
N ASP A 68 -3.98 -7.01 -1.31
CA ASP A 68 -3.71 -8.33 -1.88
C ASP A 68 -2.96 -9.26 -0.89
N VAL A 69 -2.07 -8.72 -0.04
CA VAL A 69 -1.49 -9.45 1.10
C VAL A 69 -2.56 -9.78 2.14
N ILE A 70 -3.44 -8.85 2.51
CA ILE A 70 -4.57 -9.11 3.42
C ILE A 70 -5.49 -10.18 2.84
N ARG A 71 -5.84 -10.12 1.54
CA ARG A 71 -6.63 -11.14 0.85
C ARG A 71 -5.91 -12.49 0.80
N LYS A 72 -4.59 -12.52 0.61
CA LYS A 72 -3.78 -13.75 0.61
C LYS A 72 -3.71 -14.36 2.01
N ASN A 73 -3.46 -13.55 3.03
CA ASN A 73 -3.38 -13.99 4.42
C ASN A 73 -4.75 -14.44 4.89
N LYS A 74 -5.81 -13.66 4.63
CA LYS A 74 -7.20 -14.08 4.86
C LYS A 74 -7.52 -15.35 4.10
N ARG A 75 -7.13 -15.52 2.83
CA ARG A 75 -7.33 -16.78 2.08
C ARG A 75 -6.52 -17.94 2.63
N ASN A 76 -5.33 -17.71 3.18
CA ASN A 76 -4.51 -18.76 3.80
C ASN A 76 -5.10 -19.19 5.14
N THR A 77 -5.54 -18.23 5.97
CA THR A 77 -6.32 -18.46 7.18
C THR A 77 -7.64 -19.13 6.84
N GLU A 78 -8.37 -18.67 5.83
CA GLU A 78 -9.56 -19.30 5.25
C GLU A 78 -9.25 -20.64 4.59
N TYR A 79 -8.02 -21.01 4.24
CA TYR A 79 -7.69 -22.34 3.72
C TYR A 79 -7.36 -23.31 4.86
N SER A 80 -6.66 -22.86 5.91
CA SER A 80 -6.59 -23.62 7.16
C SER A 80 -7.97 -23.76 7.81
N GLU A 81 -8.78 -22.70 7.76
CA GLU A 81 -10.16 -22.68 8.22
C GLU A 81 -11.12 -23.32 7.21
N GLN A 82 -10.85 -23.48 5.90
CA GLN A 82 -11.71 -24.23 4.96
C GLN A 82 -11.42 -25.72 4.99
N TYR A 83 -10.23 -26.13 5.41
CA TYR A 83 -10.00 -27.46 5.92
C TYR A 83 -10.87 -27.75 7.17
N GLU A 84 -11.28 -26.72 7.92
CA GLU A 84 -12.24 -26.82 9.03
C GLU A 84 -13.70 -26.47 8.65
N ASN A 85 -13.93 -25.63 7.62
CA ASN A 85 -15.20 -24.96 7.30
C ASN A 85 -15.34 -24.72 5.79
N VAL A 86 -16.01 -25.63 5.09
CA VAL A 86 -16.45 -25.49 3.68
C VAL A 86 -17.58 -24.44 3.52
N LEU A 87 -17.54 -23.33 4.29
CA LEU A 87 -18.71 -22.56 4.72
C LEU A 87 -18.51 -21.02 4.67
N THR A 88 -19.16 -20.36 3.70
CA THR A 88 -19.68 -18.95 3.73
C THR A 88 -18.76 -17.74 3.36
N VAL A 89 -19.39 -16.60 2.98
CA VAL A 89 -18.88 -15.41 2.23
C VAL A 89 -19.67 -14.14 2.64
N GLY A 90 -19.25 -12.86 2.54
CA GLY A 90 -17.96 -12.21 2.16
C GLY A 90 -18.12 -10.80 1.51
N ASN A 91 -16.99 -10.08 1.28
CA ASN A 91 -16.78 -8.81 0.53
C ASN A 91 -17.26 -7.43 1.09
N GLN A 92 -16.33 -6.47 1.26
CA GLN A 92 -16.55 -5.01 1.41
C GLN A 92 -15.33 -4.24 0.84
N PHE A 93 -15.53 -3.24 -0.05
CA PHE A 93 -14.40 -2.53 -0.72
C PHE A 93 -14.60 -1.03 -1.03
N SER A 94 -15.76 -0.42 -0.75
CA SER A 94 -16.03 0.99 -1.12
C SER A 94 -15.37 1.99 -0.16
N ASP A 95 -15.69 1.86 1.13
CA ASP A 95 -15.45 2.85 2.19
C ASP A 95 -13.97 3.16 2.44
N LEU A 96 -13.08 2.22 2.09
CA LEU A 96 -11.65 2.31 2.37
C LEU A 96 -10.90 3.23 1.39
N THR A 97 -11.53 3.65 0.29
CA THR A 97 -10.98 4.66 -0.63
C THR A 97 -11.09 6.06 -0.02
N GLU A 98 -12.25 6.41 0.55
CA GLU A 98 -12.45 7.71 1.22
C GLU A 98 -11.53 7.85 2.45
N ILE A 99 -11.35 6.77 3.22
CA ILE A 99 -10.40 6.74 4.34
C ILE A 99 -8.94 6.93 3.89
N LEU A 100 -8.56 6.42 2.71
CA LEU A 100 -7.22 6.61 2.16
C LEU A 100 -7.00 8.07 1.74
N ASP A 101 -7.99 8.70 1.10
CA ASP A 101 -7.93 10.10 0.69
C ASP A 101 -7.90 11.04 1.92
N GLU A 102 -8.74 10.81 2.93
CA GLU A 102 -8.72 11.57 4.20
C GLU A 102 -7.38 11.39 4.96
N ALA A 103 -6.80 10.19 4.93
CA ALA A 103 -5.49 9.93 5.53
C ALA A 103 -4.35 10.59 4.74
N LEU A 104 -4.48 10.71 3.41
CA LEU A 104 -3.52 11.41 2.56
C LEU A 104 -3.53 12.92 2.81
N GLU A 105 -4.70 13.54 2.95
CA GLU A 105 -4.86 14.97 3.29
C GLU A 105 -4.18 15.30 4.63
N LYS A 106 -4.47 14.52 5.68
CA LYS A 106 -3.85 14.71 7.01
C LYS A 106 -2.32 14.53 7.03
N LEU A 107 -1.76 13.83 6.02
CA LEU A 107 -0.32 13.69 5.82
C LEU A 107 0.27 14.75 4.87
N ILE A 108 -0.53 15.65 4.30
CA ILE A 108 -0.08 16.79 3.48
C ILE A 108 -0.02 18.06 4.34
N ASP A 109 -1.01 18.28 5.22
CA ASP A 109 -1.15 19.52 6.02
C ASP A 109 -0.25 19.58 7.27
N GLY A 110 0.55 18.55 7.52
CA GLY A 110 1.37 18.39 8.74
C GLY A 110 2.81 18.89 8.65
N ASN A 111 3.09 19.97 7.89
CA ASN A 111 4.45 20.48 7.64
C ASN A 111 4.51 22.02 7.64
#